data_AF-A0A0X8L572-F1
#
_entry.id   AF-A0A0X8L572-F1
#
_cell.length_a   1.000
_cell.length_b   1.000
_cell.length_c   1.000
_cell.angle_alpha   90.00
_cell.angle_beta   90.00
_cell.angle_gamma   90.00
#
_symmetry.space_group_name_H-M   'P 1'
#
loop_
_entity.id
_entity.type
_entity.pdbx_description
1 polymer ?
#
loop_
_entity_poly.entity_id
_entity_poly.type
_entity_poly.pdbx_seq_one_letter_code
_entity_poly.pdbx_strand_id
1 'polypeptide(L)'
;MISSRVVSFALSGSLLAAVFAAVALAACSSTSGPELRASSPLIYVSSRRAPSEVFSCLEDRLPSVSTSKSGNASELVVGPNAWLVTLTPSHYGSTVKVQKSDRDYGGLPEPEMRFDIARCTT
;
A
#
# COMPACT_ATOMS: atom_id res chain seq x y z
N MET A 1 -44.19 45.28 50.22
CA MET A 1 -44.31 43.96 49.54
C MET A 1 -43.09 43.77 48.67
N ILE A 2 -42.74 42.50 48.42
CA ILE A 2 -41.73 41.99 47.46
C ILE A 2 -40.29 41.97 47.95
N SER A 3 -39.52 40.90 47.77
CA SER A 3 -39.69 39.45 47.61
C SER A 3 -38.28 38.99 47.26
N SER A 4 -37.70 38.12 48.07
CA SER A 4 -36.37 37.57 47.83
C SER A 4 -36.33 36.73 46.55
N ARG A 5 -35.22 36.86 45.81
CA ARG A 5 -34.39 35.78 45.21
C ARG A 5 -33.70 36.33 43.96
N VAL A 6 -32.37 36.42 43.97
CA VAL A 6 -31.46 35.49 43.29
C VAL A 6 -30.12 35.60 44.01
N VAL A 7 -29.60 34.46 44.47
CA VAL A 7 -28.34 34.35 45.21
C VAL A 7 -27.20 34.18 44.22
N SER A 8 -26.29 35.15 44.24
CA SER A 8 -24.92 34.99 43.77
C SER A 8 -24.14 34.21 44.83
N PHE A 9 -23.53 33.08 44.48
CA PHE A 9 -22.39 32.55 45.22
C PHE A 9 -21.33 32.08 44.24
N ALA A 10 -20.19 32.76 44.32
CA ALA A 10 -19.04 32.66 43.46
C ALA A 10 -18.09 31.52 43.89
N LEU A 11 -17.04 31.36 43.07
CA LEU A 11 -15.70 30.84 43.36
C LEU A 11 -15.38 29.36 43.03
N SER A 12 -14.59 29.23 41.96
CA SER A 12 -13.27 28.60 41.96
C SER A 12 -13.16 27.07 41.92
N GLY A 13 -12.66 26.55 40.78
CA GLY A 13 -11.99 25.25 40.74
C GLY A 13 -11.99 24.57 39.38
N SER A 14 -10.92 24.77 38.61
CA SER A 14 -10.42 23.87 37.55
C SER A 14 -11.37 23.48 36.40
N LEU A 15 -11.33 24.26 35.32
CA LEU A 15 -11.75 23.87 33.97
C LEU A 15 -10.90 22.68 33.49
N LEU A 16 -11.37 21.47 33.77
CA LEU A 16 -10.75 20.21 33.40
C LEU A 16 -11.83 19.34 32.74
N ALA A 17 -12.23 19.69 31.51
CA ALA A 17 -12.89 18.76 30.59
C ALA A 17 -13.13 19.42 29.23
N ALA A 18 -12.74 18.68 28.19
CA ALA A 18 -13.23 18.76 26.81
C ALA A 18 -12.90 20.09 26.09
N VAL A 19 -12.12 20.11 25.02
CA VAL A 19 -12.40 19.37 23.79
C VAL A 19 -11.09 19.31 23.00
N PHE A 20 -10.49 18.12 22.95
CA PHE A 20 -9.53 17.74 21.91
C PHE A 20 -10.29 17.66 20.58
N ALA A 21 -10.46 18.78 19.88
CA ALA A 21 -11.02 18.76 18.52
C ALA A 21 -10.23 19.72 17.63
N ALA A 22 -9.36 19.14 16.81
CA ALA A 22 -9.14 19.49 15.41
C ALA A 22 -7.76 18.99 14.92
N VAL A 23 -7.42 17.72 15.21
CA VAL A 23 -6.42 17.03 14.40
C VAL A 23 -7.18 16.42 13.21
N ALA A 24 -7.51 17.26 12.23
CA ALA A 24 -7.98 16.79 10.93
C ALA A 24 -6.77 16.24 10.16
N LEU A 25 -6.30 15.05 10.54
CA LEU A 25 -5.49 14.22 9.66
C LEU A 25 -6.40 13.82 8.50
N ALA A 26 -6.45 14.65 7.47
CA ALA A 26 -6.86 14.23 6.14
C ALA A 26 -5.85 13.17 5.70
N ALA A 27 -6.12 11.91 6.05
CA ALA A 27 -5.42 10.77 5.51
C ALA A 27 -5.70 10.75 4.01
N CYS A 28 -4.78 11.30 3.23
CA CYS A 28 -4.78 11.19 1.78
C CYS A 28 -4.49 9.72 1.46
N SER A 29 -5.53 8.89 1.37
CA SER A 29 -5.42 7.50 0.94
C SER A 29 -5.30 7.49 -0.58
N SER A 30 -4.13 7.89 -1.08
CA SER A 30 -3.77 7.68 -2.48
C SER A 30 -3.48 6.20 -2.66
N THR A 31 -4.52 5.42 -2.93
CA THR A 31 -4.33 4.07 -3.45
C THR A 31 -3.82 4.19 -4.88
N SER A 32 -2.52 4.01 -5.08
CA SER A 32 -1.88 4.06 -6.40
C SER A 32 -2.18 2.82 -7.26
N GLY A 33 -3.00 1.91 -6.76
CA GLY A 33 -3.31 0.63 -7.36
C GLY A 33 -4.21 0.63 -8.60
N PRO A 34 -5.09 1.62 -8.89
CA PRO A 34 -5.93 1.58 -10.09
C PRO A 34 -5.14 1.77 -11.40
N GLU A 35 -4.15 2.67 -11.41
CA GLU A 35 -3.33 2.96 -12.59
C GLU A 35 -2.51 1.72 -13.00
N LEU A 36 -1.76 1.16 -12.05
CA LEU A 36 -0.91 0.01 -12.29
C LEU A 36 -1.68 -1.26 -12.68
N ARG A 37 -2.94 -1.42 -12.25
CA ARG A 37 -3.78 -2.57 -12.63
C ARG A 37 -4.44 -2.41 -14.00
N ALA A 38 -4.53 -1.19 -14.50
CA ALA A 38 -5.09 -0.89 -15.82
C ALA A 38 -4.03 -0.93 -16.94
N SER A 39 -2.74 -0.89 -16.61
CA SER A 39 -1.67 -0.91 -17.60
C SER A 39 -1.42 -2.31 -18.18
N SER A 40 -0.89 -2.35 -19.41
CA SER A 40 -0.59 -3.60 -20.10
C SER A 40 0.59 -4.32 -19.43
N PRO A 41 0.54 -5.66 -19.24
CA PRO A 41 1.64 -6.38 -18.63
C PRO A 41 2.87 -6.41 -19.53
N LEU A 42 4.00 -5.91 -19.03
CA LEU A 42 5.30 -5.95 -19.72
C LEU A 42 5.99 -7.31 -19.58
N ILE A 43 5.68 -8.04 -18.51
CA ILE A 43 6.18 -9.38 -18.25
C ILE A 43 4.99 -10.24 -17.80
N TYR A 44 4.84 -11.40 -18.42
CA TYR A 44 3.86 -12.41 -18.05
C TYR A 44 4.50 -13.78 -18.18
N VAL A 45 4.80 -14.41 -17.06
CA VAL A 45 5.54 -15.69 -17.01
C VAL A 45 4.91 -16.67 -16.05
N SER A 46 5.04 -17.96 -16.35
CA SER A 46 4.70 -19.03 -15.42
C SER A 46 5.96 -19.56 -14.76
N SER A 47 5.88 -19.81 -13.46
CA SER A 47 6.94 -20.35 -12.61
C SER A 47 6.47 -21.63 -11.94
N ARG A 48 7.39 -22.59 -11.77
CA ARG A 48 7.15 -23.80 -10.97
C ARG A 48 7.22 -23.54 -9.46
N ARG A 49 7.76 -22.39 -9.06
CA ARG A 49 7.89 -21.99 -7.66
C ARG A 49 6.54 -21.53 -7.11
N ALA A 50 6.33 -21.78 -5.82
CA ALA A 50 5.14 -21.30 -5.12
C ALA A 50 5.13 -19.76 -5.07
N PRO A 51 3.95 -19.11 -5.06
CA PRO A 51 3.86 -17.65 -4.97
C PRO A 51 4.66 -17.05 -3.82
N SER A 52 4.71 -17.71 -2.66
CA SER A 52 5.48 -17.26 -1.49
C SER A 52 7.00 -17.32 -1.70
N GLU A 53 7.50 -18.31 -2.45
CA GLU A 53 8.93 -18.43 -2.75
C GLU A 53 9.38 -17.35 -3.74
N VAL A 54 8.56 -17.10 -4.77
CA VAL A 54 8.80 -16.00 -5.71
C VAL A 54 8.74 -14.66 -4.97
N PHE A 55 7.74 -14.48 -4.09
CA PHE A 55 7.59 -13.29 -3.27
C PHE A 55 8.84 -13.00 -2.45
N SER A 56 9.31 -13.94 -1.64
CA SER A 56 10.49 -13.74 -0.78
C SER A 56 11.75 -13.45 -1.60
N CYS A 57 11.94 -14.13 -2.73
CA CYS A 57 13.07 -13.86 -3.62
C CYS A 57 13.04 -12.43 -4.19
N LEU A 58 11.86 -11.91 -4.52
CA LEU A 58 11.70 -10.55 -5.02
C LEU A 58 11.84 -9.51 -3.91
N GLU A 59 11.32 -9.78 -2.71
CA GLU A 59 11.46 -8.91 -1.54
C GLU A 59 12.93 -8.69 -1.16
N ASP A 60 13.77 -9.72 -1.29
CA ASP A 60 15.22 -9.64 -1.02
C ASP A 60 16.01 -8.85 -2.07
N ARG A 61 15.50 -8.74 -3.31
CA ARG A 61 16.23 -8.16 -4.46
C ARG A 61 15.74 -6.78 -4.85
N LEU A 62 14.44 -6.54 -4.75
CA LEU A 62 13.82 -5.32 -5.26
C LEU A 62 13.84 -4.23 -4.17
N PRO A 63 14.16 -2.98 -4.54
CA PRO A 63 14.15 -1.88 -3.59
C PRO A 63 12.71 -1.43 -3.28
N SER A 64 12.47 -1.03 -2.03
CA SER A 64 11.24 -0.35 -1.61
C SER A 64 9.95 -1.09 -2.00
N VAL A 65 9.86 -2.36 -1.60
CA VAL A 65 8.69 -3.20 -1.86
C VAL A 65 7.61 -2.95 -0.81
N SER A 66 6.39 -2.69 -1.27
CA SER A 66 5.18 -2.67 -0.47
C SER A 66 4.25 -3.79 -0.89
N THR A 67 3.70 -4.52 0.07
CA THR A 67 2.93 -5.74 -0.20
C THR A 67 1.46 -5.54 0.11
N SER A 68 0.61 -6.05 -0.77
CA SER A 68 -0.83 -6.15 -0.53
C SER A 68 -1.37 -7.50 -1.01
N LYS A 69 -2.54 -7.88 -0.51
CA LYS A 69 -3.25 -9.09 -0.97
C LYS A 69 -4.50 -8.68 -1.72
N SER A 70 -4.75 -9.32 -2.85
CA SER A 70 -5.91 -9.09 -3.70
C SER A 70 -6.54 -10.44 -4.05
N GLY A 71 -7.54 -10.85 -3.27
CA GLY A 71 -8.16 -12.17 -3.40
C GLY A 71 -7.16 -13.29 -3.14
N ASN A 72 -6.95 -14.17 -4.13
CA ASN A 72 -5.97 -15.25 -4.09
C ASN A 72 -4.57 -14.84 -4.57
N ALA A 73 -4.41 -13.60 -5.05
CA ALA A 73 -3.14 -13.09 -5.54
C ALA A 73 -2.41 -12.28 -4.46
N SER A 74 -1.09 -12.40 -4.45
CA SER A 74 -0.21 -11.47 -3.74
C SER A 74 0.26 -10.39 -4.70
N GLU A 75 0.22 -9.14 -4.27
CA GLU A 75 0.66 -8.01 -5.06
C GLU A 75 1.84 -7.31 -4.38
N LEU A 76 2.87 -7.01 -5.16
CA LEU A 76 4.05 -6.26 -4.75
C LEU A 76 4.11 -4.97 -5.56
N VAL A 77 4.09 -3.85 -4.86
CA VAL A 77 4.32 -2.53 -5.44
C VAL A 77 5.78 -2.17 -5.20
N VAL A 78 6.50 -1.83 -6.25
CA VAL A 78 7.95 -1.55 -6.18
C VAL A 78 8.20 -0.07 -6.41
N GLY A 79 9.02 0.53 -5.55
CA GLY A 79 9.37 1.94 -5.63
C GLY A 79 8.15 2.86 -5.39
N PRO A 80 8.18 4.09 -5.90
CA PRO A 80 7.11 5.08 -5.77
C PRO A 80 5.88 4.75 -6.65
N ASN A 81 5.38 3.50 -6.57
CA ASN A 81 4.34 2.94 -7.43
C ASN A 81 4.76 2.87 -8.90
N ALA A 82 6.04 2.62 -9.15
CA ALA A 82 6.60 2.49 -10.50
C ALA A 82 6.26 1.13 -11.13
N TRP A 83 6.13 0.08 -10.30
CA TRP A 83 5.84 -1.27 -10.76
C TRP A 83 4.81 -1.97 -9.87
N LEU A 84 4.02 -2.84 -10.48
CA LEU A 84 3.13 -3.78 -9.80
C LEU A 84 3.42 -5.19 -10.29
N VAL A 85 3.84 -6.05 -9.37
CA VAL A 85 3.96 -7.48 -9.56
C VAL A 85 2.76 -8.16 -8.95
N THR A 86 2.03 -8.95 -9.73
CA THR A 86 0.94 -9.80 -9.26
C THR A 86 1.38 -11.25 -9.34
N LEU A 87 1.39 -11.94 -8.21
CA LEU A 87 1.67 -13.35 -8.06
C LEU A 87 0.36 -14.09 -7.83
N THR A 88 -0.08 -14.85 -8.83
CA THR A 88 -1.31 -15.65 -8.74
C THR A 88 -0.93 -17.13 -8.63
N PRO A 89 -1.44 -17.86 -7.62
CA PRO A 89 -1.30 -19.30 -7.57
C PRO A 89 -1.83 -19.96 -8.85
N SER A 90 -1.11 -20.94 -9.37
CA SER A 90 -1.52 -21.76 -10.50
C SER A 90 -1.42 -23.25 -10.14
N HIS A 91 -1.95 -24.14 -10.98
CA HIS A 91 -1.96 -25.59 -10.70
C HIS A 91 -0.54 -26.17 -10.48
N TYR A 92 0.49 -25.59 -11.10
CA TYR A 92 1.87 -26.09 -11.06
C TYR A 92 2.86 -25.07 -10.48
N GLY A 93 2.39 -24.11 -9.70
CA GLY A 93 3.25 -23.09 -9.08
C GLY A 93 2.58 -21.73 -9.07
N SER A 94 3.10 -20.78 -9.84
CA SER A 94 2.62 -19.40 -9.87
C SER A 94 2.67 -18.78 -11.26
N THR A 95 1.76 -17.85 -11.50
CA THR A 95 1.79 -16.93 -12.63
C THR A 95 2.23 -15.57 -12.10
N VAL A 96 3.25 -15.00 -12.75
CA VAL A 96 3.80 -13.69 -12.42
C VAL A 96 3.43 -12.72 -13.52
N LYS A 97 2.67 -11.68 -13.17
CA LYS A 97 2.33 -10.56 -14.05
C LYS A 97 3.04 -9.31 -13.54
N VAL A 98 3.76 -8.61 -14.40
CA VAL A 98 4.43 -7.35 -14.06
C VAL A 98 3.90 -6.24 -14.94
N GLN A 99 3.47 -5.17 -14.29
CA GLN A 99 2.94 -3.95 -14.89
C GLN A 99 3.83 -2.79 -14.47
N LYS A 100 4.03 -1.84 -15.38
CA LYS A 100 4.74 -0.57 -15.11
C LYS A 100 3.70 0.54 -15.05
N SER A 101 3.95 1.56 -14.24
CA SER A 101 3.18 2.81 -14.30
C SER A 101 3.42 3.49 -15.64
N ASP A 102 2.40 4.19 -16.13
CA ASP A 102 2.55 5.01 -17.33
C ASP A 102 3.31 6.31 -17.02
N ARG A 103 3.32 6.72 -15.75
CA ARG A 103 4.16 7.83 -15.29
C ARG A 103 5.59 7.38 -15.03
N ASP A 104 6.53 8.26 -15.35
CA ASP A 104 7.93 8.10 -14.98
C ASP A 104 8.15 8.58 -13.54
N TYR A 105 7.91 7.69 -12.58
CA TYR A 105 8.15 7.97 -11.18
C TYR A 105 9.63 7.85 -10.77
N GLY A 106 10.53 7.59 -11.74
CA GLY A 106 11.88 7.12 -11.45
C GLY A 106 11.89 5.80 -10.68
N GLY A 107 13.07 5.25 -10.46
CA GLY A 107 13.27 4.00 -9.73
C GLY A 107 13.88 2.89 -10.60
N LEU A 108 13.54 1.65 -10.28
CA LEU A 108 14.14 0.45 -10.88
C LEU A 108 13.96 0.43 -12.41
N PRO A 109 15.05 0.46 -13.21
CA PRO A 109 15.00 0.33 -14.66
C PRO A 109 14.35 -0.99 -15.11
N GLU A 110 13.69 -0.97 -16.27
CA GLU A 110 13.06 -2.18 -16.83
C GLU A 110 14.03 -3.37 -17.00
N PRO A 111 15.28 -3.18 -17.48
CA PRO A 111 16.22 -4.29 -17.60
C PRO A 111 16.53 -4.96 -16.26
N GLU A 112 16.67 -4.17 -15.18
CA GLU A 112 16.91 -4.67 -13.82
C GLU A 112 15.67 -5.42 -13.31
N MET A 113 14.48 -4.84 -13.50
CA MET A 113 13.21 -5.50 -13.16
C MET A 113 13.04 -6.85 -13.88
N ARG A 114 13.33 -6.91 -15.18
CA ARG A 114 13.29 -8.17 -15.96
C ARG A 114 14.29 -9.19 -15.44
N PHE A 115 15.49 -8.75 -15.07
CA PHE A 115 16.54 -9.60 -14.56
C PHE A 115 16.16 -10.24 -13.22
N ASP A 116 15.64 -9.46 -12.27
CA ASP A 116 15.25 -9.98 -10.97
C ASP A 116 14.03 -10.90 -11.04
N ILE A 117 13.06 -10.60 -11.92
CA ILE A 117 11.92 -11.49 -12.18
C ILE A 117 12.41 -12.83 -12.74
N ALA A 118 13.35 -12.83 -13.69
CA ALA A 118 13.92 -14.07 -14.23
C ALA A 118 14.63 -14.88 -13.13
N ARG A 119 15.47 -14.25 -12.31
CA ARG A 119 16.17 -14.88 -11.18
C ARG A 119 15.23 -15.55 -10.17
N CYS A 120 14.04 -14.98 -9.96
CA CYS A 120 13.08 -15.46 -8.97
C CYS A 120 12.01 -16.41 -9.52
N THR A 121 11.96 -16.62 -10.84
CA THR A 121 10.96 -17.50 -11.49
C THR A 121 11.53 -18.78 -12.07
N THR A 122 12.86 -18.93 -12.10
CA THR A 122 13.57 -20.15 -12.53
C THR A 122 13.88 -21.09 -11.38
#